data_AF-A0A0M6Z4M0-F1
#
_entry.id   AF-A0A0M6Z4M0-F1
#
_cell.length_a   1.000
_cell.length_b   1.000
_cell.length_c   1.000
_cell.angle_alpha   90.00
_cell.angle_beta   90.00
_cell.angle_gamma   90.00
#
_symmetry.space_group_name_H-M   'P 1'
#
loop_
_entity.id
_entity.type
_entity.pdbx_description
1 polymer ?
#
loop_
_entity_poly.entity_id
_entity_poly.type
_entity_poly.pdbx_seq_one_letter_code
_entity_poly.pdbx_strand_id
1 'polypeptide(L)'
;MSEGDAPEQELQHRKSNFQRLFSADTFLERLTPHLQSFGITRLADVTGLDRVGVPVVQTIRPLARSNIVSQGKGLTLAEAAVSSAMESLETFAGEQVDKNGNRNATPGETYGPAAAEILCRHLLPDADDKWQETGMPFVNGADVLSGAPVPVPAALVSTDYTPASPHADTPFQRTTTGLGGGATPDEALLHGLFETLERFSTAKATQTHGFFEKTRFDPDQFMDSNSRRLAGNLKDAGILFAAHECPAVQGLPVIWARLLDASASPTSLPFCADGFACRETVADALTAALLEAVQTRVSVIAGGREDITWQYYPRRPDEDLIAFERAQMHRKPAGRPPLSGAPLSKTPSDLARMLKEEGQQAVAVPLMTNSEIPLFITRVVTLGIPNAEGN
;
A
#
# COMPACT_ATOMS: atom_id res chain seq x y z
N MET A 1 58.85 11.19 3.47
CA MET A 1 58.16 12.48 3.44
C MET A 1 57.39 12.52 2.13
N SER A 2 56.29 11.77 2.02
CA SER A 2 54.93 11.99 2.53
C SER A 2 54.05 12.08 1.27
N GLU A 3 53.74 10.91 0.72
CA GLU A 3 52.53 10.70 -0.07
C GLU A 3 51.36 10.85 0.90
N GLY A 4 50.45 11.78 0.60
CA GLY A 4 49.28 12.05 1.41
C GLY A 4 48.12 11.19 0.94
N ASP A 5 47.79 10.19 1.75
CA ASP A 5 46.52 9.47 1.71
C ASP A 5 45.35 10.46 1.88
N ALA A 6 44.48 10.52 0.88
CA ALA A 6 43.14 11.09 1.01
C ALA A 6 42.16 9.94 1.34
N PRO A 7 41.30 10.08 2.37
CA PRO A 7 40.70 8.93 3.03
C PRO A 7 39.50 8.35 2.29
N GLU A 8 39.48 7.01 2.23
CA GLU A 8 38.41 6.06 1.85
C GLU A 8 37.05 6.21 2.59
N GLN A 9 36.70 7.41 3.09
CA GLN A 9 35.47 7.63 3.87
C GLN A 9 34.26 8.11 3.06
N GLU A 10 34.37 8.24 1.73
CA GLU A 10 33.27 8.71 0.87
C GLU A 10 32.46 7.58 0.20
N LEU A 11 32.70 6.31 0.54
CA LEU A 11 32.06 5.14 -0.11
C LEU A 11 31.27 4.21 0.84
N GLN A 12 30.83 4.69 2.01
CA GLN A 12 30.05 3.90 2.98
C GLN A 12 28.77 4.61 3.48
N HIS A 13 27.99 5.18 2.56
CA HIS A 13 26.55 5.35 2.74
C HIS A 13 25.85 4.76 1.51
N ARG A 14 25.62 3.45 1.52
CA ARG A 14 24.64 2.83 0.61
C ARG A 14 23.26 3.37 0.99
N LYS A 15 22.86 4.45 0.30
CA LYS A 15 21.52 5.06 0.37
C LYS A 15 20.48 4.01 -0.04
N SER A 16 19.32 4.00 0.63
CA SER A 16 18.23 3.06 0.35
C SER A 16 17.75 3.17 -1.11
N ASN A 17 17.30 2.05 -1.69
CA ASN A 17 16.82 2.00 -3.07
C ASN A 17 15.45 2.69 -3.27
N PHE A 18 14.86 3.24 -2.21
CA PHE A 18 13.59 3.96 -2.27
C PHE A 18 13.75 5.47 -2.49
N GLN A 19 14.94 5.92 -2.91
CA GLN A 19 15.13 7.31 -3.31
C GLN A 19 14.47 7.54 -4.65
N ARG A 20 13.39 8.33 -4.65
CA ARG A 20 12.77 8.85 -5.86
C ARG A 20 13.81 9.56 -6.72
N LEU A 21 13.76 9.33 -8.03
CA LEU A 21 14.61 10.01 -9.00
C LEU A 21 14.48 11.54 -8.93
N PHE A 22 13.31 12.04 -8.55
CA PHE A 22 13.02 13.46 -8.40
C PHE A 22 12.55 13.80 -6.98
N SER A 23 12.82 15.03 -6.54
CA SER A 23 12.17 15.59 -5.36
C SER A 23 10.65 15.65 -5.57
N ALA A 24 9.88 15.66 -4.48
CA ALA A 24 8.43 15.79 -4.57
C ALA A 24 8.01 17.09 -5.26
N ASP A 25 8.68 18.21 -4.97
CA ASP A 25 8.42 19.51 -5.61
C ASP A 25 8.65 19.44 -7.13
N THR A 26 9.81 18.93 -7.56
CA THR A 26 10.14 18.80 -8.98
C THR A 26 9.17 17.86 -9.71
N PHE A 27 8.75 16.78 -9.07
CA PHE A 27 7.77 15.88 -9.66
C PHE A 27 6.38 16.53 -9.78
N LEU A 28 5.95 17.27 -8.74
CA LEU A 28 4.69 17.98 -8.75
C LEU A 28 4.66 19.08 -9.83
N GLU A 29 5.74 19.83 -10.00
CA GLU A 29 5.90 20.83 -11.07
C GLU A 29 5.72 20.20 -12.46
N ARG A 30 6.31 19.01 -12.68
CA ARG A 30 6.17 18.26 -13.93
C ARG A 30 4.77 17.70 -14.14
N LEU A 31 4.11 17.23 -13.07
CA LEU A 31 2.80 16.61 -13.15
C LEU A 31 1.67 17.64 -13.34
N THR A 32 1.79 18.81 -12.71
CA THR A 32 0.74 19.84 -12.64
C THR A 32 0.14 20.22 -14.00
N PRO A 33 0.92 20.47 -15.07
CA PRO A 33 0.39 20.80 -16.40
C PRO A 33 -0.50 19.71 -17.02
N HIS A 34 -0.37 18.46 -16.56
CA HIS A 34 -1.05 17.31 -17.15
C HIS A 34 -2.25 16.80 -16.34
N LEU A 35 -2.49 17.34 -15.13
CA LEU A 35 -3.57 16.87 -14.24
C LEU A 35 -4.92 16.79 -14.94
N GLN A 36 -5.29 17.82 -15.71
CA GLN A 36 -6.56 17.85 -16.44
C GLN A 36 -6.66 16.73 -17.49
N SER A 37 -5.56 16.34 -18.13
CA SER A 37 -5.54 15.26 -19.13
C SER A 37 -5.84 13.89 -18.51
N PHE A 38 -5.55 13.74 -17.22
CA PHE A 38 -5.91 12.57 -16.41
C PHE A 38 -7.29 12.71 -15.74
N GLY A 39 -8.04 13.77 -16.04
CA GLY A 39 -9.35 14.04 -15.43
C GLY A 39 -9.27 14.53 -13.98
N ILE A 40 -8.08 14.86 -13.48
CA ILE A 40 -7.90 15.44 -12.14
C ILE A 40 -8.29 16.92 -12.23
N THR A 41 -9.29 17.31 -11.43
CA THR A 41 -9.83 18.66 -11.41
C THR A 41 -9.29 19.50 -10.27
N ARG A 42 -8.82 18.85 -9.20
CA ARG A 42 -8.36 19.53 -7.99
C ARG A 42 -7.39 18.67 -7.19
N LEU A 43 -6.36 19.34 -6.65
CA LEU A 43 -5.58 18.89 -5.50
C LEU A 43 -5.95 19.80 -4.33
N ALA A 44 -6.36 19.24 -3.20
CA ALA A 44 -6.87 19.98 -2.05
C ALA A 44 -6.10 19.62 -0.79
N ASP A 45 -5.40 20.58 -0.20
CA ASP A 45 -4.86 20.44 1.16
C ASP A 45 -6.02 20.35 2.16
N VAL A 46 -6.09 19.22 2.87
CA VAL A 46 -7.08 18.95 3.90
C VAL A 46 -6.47 18.79 5.29
N THR A 47 -5.19 19.13 5.46
CA THR A 47 -4.48 19.04 6.75
C THR A 47 -5.20 19.81 7.84
N GLY A 48 -5.73 21.00 7.52
CA GLY A 48 -6.42 21.85 8.49
C GLY A 48 -7.73 21.28 9.05
N LEU A 49 -8.23 20.15 8.52
CA LEU A 49 -9.40 19.47 9.06
C LEU A 49 -9.08 18.68 10.34
N ASP A 50 -7.83 18.27 10.54
CA ASP A 50 -7.38 17.58 11.75
C ASP A 50 -6.36 18.41 12.52
N ARG A 51 -6.36 18.25 13.85
CA ARG A 51 -5.47 19.02 14.75
C ARG A 51 -4.05 18.46 14.84
N VAL A 52 -3.78 17.32 14.19
CA VAL A 52 -2.43 16.71 14.15
C VAL A 52 -1.46 17.57 13.32
N GLY A 53 -1.94 18.32 12.33
CA GLY A 53 -1.11 19.24 11.54
C GLY A 53 -0.10 18.56 10.61
N VAL A 54 -0.33 17.30 10.25
CA VAL A 54 0.51 16.55 9.29
C VAL A 54 -0.08 16.69 7.88
N PRO A 55 0.75 16.91 6.83
CA PRO A 55 0.30 17.05 5.45
C PRO A 55 -0.55 15.89 4.92
N VAL A 56 -1.78 16.19 4.52
CA VAL A 56 -2.70 15.28 3.81
C VAL A 56 -3.39 16.05 2.69
N VAL A 57 -3.33 15.50 1.48
CA VAL A 57 -3.92 16.11 0.27
C VAL A 57 -4.94 15.16 -0.34
N GLN A 58 -6.04 15.72 -0.84
CA GLN A 58 -7.04 15.03 -1.66
C GLN A 58 -6.83 15.33 -3.14
N THR A 59 -6.85 14.29 -3.98
CA THR A 59 -6.96 14.40 -5.43
C THR A 59 -8.38 14.05 -5.86
N ILE A 60 -9.01 14.93 -6.64
CA ILE A 60 -10.41 14.75 -7.09
C ILE A 60 -10.45 14.51 -8.59
N ARG A 61 -10.90 13.32 -8.98
CA ARG A 61 -11.13 12.88 -10.36
C ARG A 61 -12.61 12.51 -10.54
N PRO A 62 -13.50 13.46 -10.88
CA PRO A 62 -14.97 13.29 -10.83
C PRO A 62 -15.53 12.13 -11.67
N LEU A 63 -14.81 11.73 -12.72
CA LEU A 63 -15.21 10.64 -13.62
C LEU A 63 -14.36 9.37 -13.41
N ALA A 64 -13.71 9.25 -12.24
CA ALA A 64 -13.07 8.00 -11.85
C ALA A 64 -14.11 6.87 -11.83
N ARG A 65 -13.67 5.69 -12.23
CA ARG A 65 -14.47 4.45 -12.19
C ARG A 65 -14.19 3.62 -10.94
N SER A 66 -13.46 4.22 -10.00
CA SER A 66 -13.17 3.76 -8.65
C SER A 66 -13.61 4.84 -7.65
N ASN A 67 -12.85 5.10 -6.59
CA ASN A 67 -13.13 6.22 -5.70
C ASN A 67 -12.82 7.54 -6.41
N ILE A 68 -13.74 8.51 -6.31
CA ILE A 68 -13.57 9.83 -6.94
C ILE A 68 -12.46 10.63 -6.25
N VAL A 69 -12.29 10.40 -4.95
CA VAL A 69 -11.30 11.08 -4.11
C VAL A 69 -10.22 10.08 -3.70
N SER A 70 -8.99 10.34 -4.17
CA SER A 70 -7.77 9.69 -3.70
C SER A 70 -7.10 10.58 -2.66
N GLN A 71 -6.31 10.00 -1.75
CA GLN A 71 -5.67 10.77 -0.69
C GLN A 71 -4.19 10.45 -0.55
N GLY A 72 -3.41 11.46 -0.23
CA GLY A 72 -1.97 11.33 -0.10
C GLY A 72 -1.48 11.92 1.20
N LYS A 73 -0.33 11.39 1.62
CA LYS A 73 0.33 11.71 2.88
C LYS A 73 1.79 12.06 2.62
N GLY A 74 2.37 12.85 3.50
CA GLY A 74 3.77 13.22 3.41
C GLY A 74 4.26 13.95 4.65
N LEU A 75 5.57 14.06 4.81
CA LEU A 75 6.20 14.94 5.78
C LEU A 75 6.14 16.41 5.31
N THR A 76 6.00 16.61 4.00
CA THR A 76 5.77 17.91 3.36
C THR A 76 4.46 17.92 2.57
N LEU A 77 3.96 19.12 2.27
CA LEU A 77 2.77 19.28 1.44
C LEU A 77 2.98 18.78 0.00
N ALA A 78 4.18 18.98 -0.56
CA ALA A 78 4.52 18.48 -1.89
C ALA A 78 4.52 16.94 -1.94
N GLU A 79 5.09 16.28 -0.92
CA GLU A 79 5.03 14.82 -0.80
C GLU A 79 3.60 14.29 -0.71
N ALA A 80 2.76 14.93 0.11
CA ALA A 80 1.35 14.57 0.23
C ALA A 80 0.59 14.79 -1.08
N ALA A 81 0.84 15.90 -1.79
CA ALA A 81 0.24 16.17 -3.08
C ALA A 81 0.64 15.13 -4.13
N VAL A 82 1.94 14.83 -4.27
CA VAL A 82 2.43 13.79 -5.18
C VAL A 82 1.84 12.43 -4.80
N SER A 83 1.86 12.06 -3.52
CA SER A 83 1.26 10.80 -3.05
C SER A 83 -0.22 10.69 -3.45
N SER A 84 -1.00 11.78 -3.30
CA SER A 84 -2.43 11.76 -3.60
C SER A 84 -2.70 11.64 -5.10
N ALA A 85 -1.88 12.33 -5.92
CA ALA A 85 -2.02 12.31 -7.36
C ALA A 85 -1.59 10.95 -7.93
N MET A 86 -0.49 10.38 -7.41
CA MET A 86 -0.03 9.05 -7.81
C MET A 86 -1.07 7.96 -7.53
N GLU A 87 -1.72 7.96 -6.37
CA GLU A 87 -2.81 7.03 -6.06
C GLU A 87 -3.98 7.16 -7.07
N SER A 88 -4.32 8.39 -7.48
CA SER A 88 -5.35 8.63 -8.50
C SER A 88 -4.91 8.18 -9.90
N LEU A 89 -3.62 8.33 -10.24
CA LEU A 89 -3.06 7.90 -11.52
C LEU A 89 -2.93 6.38 -11.63
N GLU A 90 -2.59 5.71 -10.52
CA GLU A 90 -2.53 4.24 -10.44
C GLU A 90 -3.88 3.63 -10.76
N THR A 91 -4.95 4.13 -10.15
CA THR A 91 -6.32 3.72 -10.48
C THR A 91 -6.74 4.16 -11.88
N PHE A 92 -6.36 5.35 -12.36
CA PHE A 92 -6.63 5.77 -13.74
C PHE A 92 -6.02 4.81 -14.78
N ALA A 93 -4.83 4.27 -14.52
CA ALA A 93 -4.21 3.28 -15.40
C ALA A 93 -4.95 1.93 -15.34
N GLY A 94 -5.32 1.48 -14.14
CA GLY A 94 -6.09 0.23 -13.95
C GLY A 94 -7.52 0.29 -14.52
N GLU A 95 -8.09 1.47 -14.72
CA GLU A 95 -9.40 1.65 -15.37
C GLU A 95 -9.36 1.41 -16.89
N GLN A 96 -8.15 1.34 -17.47
CA GLN A 96 -7.95 1.27 -18.91
C GLN A 96 -7.36 -0.07 -19.36
N VAL A 97 -7.38 -1.09 -18.49
CA VAL A 97 -6.83 -2.42 -18.73
C VAL A 97 -7.28 -3.02 -20.06
N ASP A 98 -8.54 -2.80 -20.47
CA ASP A 98 -9.07 -3.34 -21.73
C ASP A 98 -8.47 -2.73 -23.00
N LYS A 99 -7.86 -1.54 -22.90
CA LYS A 99 -7.14 -0.91 -24.02
C LYS A 99 -5.80 -1.59 -24.30
N ASN A 100 -5.29 -2.39 -23.37
CA ASN A 100 -3.97 -3.02 -23.47
C ASN A 100 -3.98 -4.35 -24.24
N GLY A 101 -5.11 -4.68 -24.89
CA GLY A 101 -5.24 -5.87 -25.75
C GLY A 101 -5.46 -7.14 -24.94
N ASN A 102 -6.72 -7.46 -24.65
CA ASN A 102 -7.07 -8.65 -23.89
C ASN A 102 -7.28 -9.86 -24.79
N ARG A 103 -6.87 -11.03 -24.32
CA ARG A 103 -7.27 -12.32 -24.89
C ARG A 103 -8.41 -12.91 -24.07
N ASN A 104 -9.52 -13.29 -24.71
CA ASN A 104 -10.55 -14.07 -24.02
C ASN A 104 -10.12 -15.55 -23.97
N ALA A 105 -10.10 -16.12 -22.77
CA ALA A 105 -9.81 -17.53 -22.51
C ALA A 105 -10.45 -17.94 -21.18
N THR A 106 -10.46 -19.24 -20.88
CA THR A 106 -10.84 -19.71 -19.53
C THR A 106 -9.59 -19.88 -18.64
N PRO A 107 -9.72 -19.80 -17.30
CA PRO A 107 -8.63 -20.17 -16.40
C PRO A 107 -8.14 -21.61 -16.60
N GLY A 108 -9.04 -22.56 -16.89
CA GLY A 108 -8.70 -23.94 -17.18
C GLY A 108 -7.87 -24.11 -18.47
N GLU A 109 -8.18 -23.35 -19.53
CA GLU A 109 -7.37 -23.33 -20.76
C GLU A 109 -6.00 -22.70 -20.55
N THR A 110 -5.92 -21.69 -19.67
CA THR A 110 -4.70 -20.88 -19.48
C THR A 110 -3.71 -21.54 -18.52
N TYR A 111 -4.20 -22.13 -17.44
CA TYR A 111 -3.37 -22.70 -16.37
C TYR A 111 -3.50 -24.23 -16.25
N GLY A 112 -4.39 -24.85 -17.02
CA GLY A 112 -4.62 -26.29 -16.96
C GLY A 112 -5.19 -26.73 -15.60
N PRO A 113 -4.87 -27.96 -15.15
CA PRO A 113 -5.33 -28.50 -13.86
C PRO A 113 -4.92 -27.66 -12.64
N ALA A 114 -3.88 -26.83 -12.77
CA ALA A 114 -3.36 -26.00 -11.69
C ALA A 114 -4.13 -24.69 -11.47
N ALA A 115 -5.16 -24.38 -12.29
CA ALA A 115 -5.91 -23.13 -12.20
C ALA A 115 -6.42 -22.84 -10.78
N ALA A 116 -6.95 -23.84 -10.08
CA ALA A 116 -7.42 -23.70 -8.69
C ALA A 116 -6.30 -23.23 -7.77
N GLU A 117 -5.16 -23.91 -7.76
CA GLU A 117 -4.05 -23.60 -6.86
C GLU A 117 -3.44 -22.22 -7.14
N ILE A 118 -3.41 -21.82 -8.42
CA ILE A 118 -2.87 -20.55 -8.87
C ILE A 118 -3.76 -19.37 -8.47
N LEU A 119 -5.09 -19.52 -8.51
CA LEU A 119 -6.04 -18.41 -8.40
C LEU A 119 -6.93 -18.43 -7.16
N CYS A 120 -6.96 -19.51 -6.38
CA CYS A 120 -7.93 -19.68 -5.28
C CYS A 120 -7.92 -18.54 -4.25
N ARG A 121 -6.75 -17.92 -4.01
CA ARG A 121 -6.60 -16.82 -3.05
C ARG A 121 -7.33 -15.54 -3.46
N HIS A 122 -7.67 -15.43 -4.73
CA HIS A 122 -8.42 -14.30 -5.27
C HIS A 122 -9.90 -14.59 -5.40
N LEU A 123 -10.37 -15.80 -5.15
CA LEU A 123 -11.78 -16.13 -5.34
C LEU A 123 -12.65 -15.40 -4.31
N LEU A 124 -13.79 -14.92 -4.76
CA LEU A 124 -14.87 -14.49 -3.87
C LEU A 124 -15.40 -15.73 -3.11
N PRO A 125 -15.86 -15.57 -1.86
CA PRO A 125 -16.39 -16.69 -1.06
C PRO A 125 -17.55 -17.45 -1.72
N ASP A 126 -18.29 -16.79 -2.61
CA ASP A 126 -19.46 -17.26 -3.32
C ASP A 126 -19.23 -17.43 -4.83
N ALA A 127 -17.97 -17.56 -5.26
CA ALA A 127 -17.63 -17.83 -6.65
C ALA A 127 -18.28 -19.12 -7.16
N ASP A 128 -18.85 -19.07 -8.38
CA ASP A 128 -19.46 -20.23 -9.04
C ASP A 128 -18.43 -21.34 -9.27
N ASP A 129 -18.76 -22.60 -8.95
CA ASP A 129 -17.89 -23.76 -9.11
C ASP A 129 -17.36 -23.95 -10.54
N LYS A 130 -18.03 -23.40 -11.55
CA LYS A 130 -17.64 -23.44 -12.98
C LYS A 130 -16.74 -22.27 -13.41
N TRP A 131 -16.21 -21.50 -12.47
CA TRP A 131 -15.38 -20.33 -12.75
C TRP A 131 -14.16 -20.66 -13.65
N GLN A 132 -13.63 -21.88 -13.56
CA GLN A 132 -12.49 -22.34 -14.37
C GLN A 132 -12.81 -22.53 -15.84
N GLU A 133 -14.08 -22.76 -16.17
CA GLU A 133 -14.61 -22.99 -17.53
C GLU A 133 -15.25 -21.72 -18.10
N THR A 134 -15.37 -20.67 -17.28
CA THR A 134 -16.01 -19.42 -17.67
C THR A 134 -15.01 -18.54 -18.41
N GLY A 135 -15.34 -18.18 -19.65
CA GLY A 135 -14.49 -17.33 -20.49
C GLY A 135 -14.40 -15.92 -19.93
N MET A 136 -13.18 -15.39 -19.84
CA MET A 136 -12.92 -14.04 -19.35
C MET A 136 -11.70 -13.40 -20.03
N PRO A 137 -11.54 -12.07 -19.95
CA PRO A 137 -10.38 -11.40 -20.52
C PRO A 137 -9.12 -11.64 -19.68
N PHE A 138 -8.00 -11.87 -20.36
CA PHE A 138 -6.65 -11.95 -19.79
C PHE A 138 -5.76 -10.86 -20.38
N VAL A 139 -4.88 -10.32 -19.54
CA VAL A 139 -3.80 -9.41 -19.93
C VAL A 139 -2.44 -10.07 -19.82
N ASN A 140 -1.46 -9.54 -20.54
CA ASN A 140 -0.09 -10.02 -20.50
C ASN A 140 0.65 -9.42 -19.30
N GLY A 141 1.11 -10.28 -18.40
CA GLY A 141 2.11 -9.96 -17.40
C GLY A 141 3.44 -10.63 -17.69
N ALA A 142 4.44 -10.31 -16.88
CA ALA A 142 5.73 -10.97 -16.87
C ALA A 142 6.10 -11.39 -15.45
N ASP A 143 6.56 -12.62 -15.29
CA ASP A 143 7.15 -13.09 -14.04
C ASP A 143 8.34 -12.21 -13.67
N VAL A 144 8.35 -11.65 -12.46
CA VAL A 144 9.37 -10.67 -12.06
C VAL A 144 10.78 -11.28 -12.01
N LEU A 145 10.91 -12.58 -11.72
CA LEU A 145 12.21 -13.23 -11.57
C LEU A 145 12.80 -13.68 -12.91
N SER A 146 11.99 -14.29 -13.77
CA SER A 146 12.42 -14.91 -15.03
C SER A 146 12.15 -14.05 -16.26
N GLY A 147 11.27 -13.04 -16.15
CA GLY A 147 10.78 -12.26 -17.29
C GLY A 147 9.85 -13.05 -18.23
N ALA A 148 9.50 -14.29 -17.89
CA ALA A 148 8.64 -15.12 -18.72
C ALA A 148 7.22 -14.52 -18.80
N PRO A 149 6.57 -14.56 -19.98
CA PRO A 149 5.21 -14.07 -20.12
C PRO A 149 4.24 -14.94 -19.31
N VAL A 150 3.42 -14.30 -18.49
CA VAL A 150 2.39 -14.95 -17.69
C VAL A 150 1.06 -14.22 -17.94
N PRO A 151 0.08 -14.86 -18.59
CA PRO A 151 -1.26 -14.30 -18.69
C PRO A 151 -1.87 -14.15 -17.30
N VAL A 152 -2.62 -13.07 -17.07
CA VAL A 152 -3.30 -12.79 -15.81
C VAL A 152 -4.75 -12.41 -16.10
N PRO A 153 -5.76 -12.90 -15.35
CA PRO A 153 -7.13 -12.43 -15.51
C PRO A 153 -7.20 -10.91 -15.36
N ALA A 154 -7.79 -10.23 -16.34
CA ALA A 154 -7.88 -8.77 -16.36
C ALA A 154 -8.63 -8.21 -15.13
N ALA A 155 -9.56 -8.99 -14.57
CA ALA A 155 -10.24 -8.70 -13.32
C ALA A 155 -9.30 -8.49 -12.12
N LEU A 156 -8.16 -9.20 -12.05
CA LEU A 156 -7.16 -9.03 -10.97
C LEU A 156 -6.32 -7.77 -11.11
N VAL A 157 -6.44 -7.09 -12.25
CA VAL A 157 -5.66 -5.90 -12.63
C VAL A 157 -6.56 -4.66 -12.68
N SER A 158 -7.81 -4.82 -13.12
CA SER A 158 -8.74 -3.73 -13.38
C SER A 158 -9.23 -3.03 -12.10
N THR A 159 -9.19 -1.70 -12.12
CA THR A 159 -9.79 -0.81 -11.12
C THR A 159 -11.05 -0.10 -11.62
N ASP A 160 -11.66 -0.57 -12.72
CA ASP A 160 -12.99 -0.12 -13.14
C ASP A 160 -14.08 -0.85 -12.34
N TYR A 161 -14.45 -0.31 -11.18
CA TYR A 161 -15.44 -0.90 -10.28
C TYR A 161 -16.89 -0.52 -10.64
N THR A 162 -17.12 0.05 -11.82
CA THR A 162 -18.47 0.38 -12.25
C THR A 162 -19.27 -0.89 -12.60
N PRO A 163 -20.60 -0.90 -12.43
CA PRO A 163 -21.44 -2.04 -12.84
C PRO A 163 -21.37 -2.35 -14.35
N ALA A 164 -20.96 -1.39 -15.18
CA ALA A 164 -20.83 -1.57 -16.62
C ALA A 164 -19.45 -2.13 -17.03
N SER A 165 -18.54 -2.32 -16.07
CA SER A 165 -17.22 -2.90 -16.32
C SER A 165 -17.36 -4.32 -16.86
N PRO A 166 -16.57 -4.72 -17.87
CA PRO A 166 -16.55 -6.11 -18.35
C PRO A 166 -15.97 -7.08 -17.31
N HIS A 167 -15.44 -6.55 -16.19
CA HIS A 167 -14.91 -7.31 -15.06
C HIS A 167 -15.81 -7.21 -13.82
N ALA A 168 -17.04 -6.73 -13.94
CA ALA A 168 -17.97 -6.63 -12.81
C ALA A 168 -18.41 -8.03 -12.32
N ASP A 169 -18.77 -8.91 -13.26
CA ASP A 169 -19.27 -10.26 -13.00
C ASP A 169 -18.14 -11.30 -13.10
N THR A 170 -17.13 -11.17 -12.22
CA THR A 170 -15.95 -12.05 -12.18
C THR A 170 -15.92 -12.85 -10.88
N PRO A 171 -15.40 -14.09 -10.86
CA PRO A 171 -15.27 -14.90 -9.63
C PRO A 171 -14.21 -14.36 -8.66
N PHE A 172 -13.55 -13.25 -8.98
CA PHE A 172 -12.37 -12.77 -8.27
C PHE A 172 -12.66 -11.50 -7.46
N GLN A 173 -12.11 -11.44 -6.24
CA GLN A 173 -12.05 -10.22 -5.46
C GLN A 173 -11.11 -9.23 -6.14
N ARG A 174 -11.68 -8.08 -6.50
CA ARG A 174 -10.95 -7.01 -7.17
C ARG A 174 -10.43 -6.01 -6.14
N THR A 175 -9.13 -5.73 -6.15
CA THR A 175 -8.45 -4.88 -5.16
C THR A 175 -7.44 -3.94 -5.81
N THR A 176 -6.94 -2.95 -5.08
CA THR A 176 -5.83 -2.07 -5.52
C THR A 176 -4.45 -2.58 -5.10
N THR A 177 -4.38 -3.68 -4.35
CA THR A 177 -3.12 -4.29 -3.87
C THR A 177 -2.10 -4.52 -4.98
N GLY A 178 -0.89 -3.99 -4.79
CA GLY A 178 0.22 -4.18 -5.70
C GLY A 178 0.20 -3.24 -6.88
N LEU A 179 -0.68 -2.23 -6.89
CA LEU A 179 -0.48 -1.08 -7.78
C LEU A 179 0.72 -0.29 -7.28
N GLY A 180 1.59 0.07 -8.21
CA GLY A 180 2.76 0.88 -7.89
C GLY A 180 3.06 1.83 -9.02
N GLY A 181 3.15 3.11 -8.68
CA GLY A 181 3.62 4.16 -9.55
C GLY A 181 4.98 4.72 -9.12
N GLY A 182 5.78 5.12 -10.10
CA GLY A 182 7.10 5.70 -9.86
C GLY A 182 7.66 6.43 -11.07
N ALA A 183 8.80 7.09 -10.89
CA ALA A 183 9.49 7.81 -11.97
C ALA A 183 10.29 6.89 -12.91
N THR A 184 10.51 5.64 -12.47
CA THR A 184 11.18 4.58 -13.24
C THR A 184 10.36 3.28 -13.14
N PRO A 185 10.55 2.31 -14.06
CA PRO A 185 9.93 1.00 -13.96
C PRO A 185 10.25 0.29 -12.64
N ASP A 186 11.49 0.41 -12.15
CA ASP A 186 11.95 -0.22 -10.92
C ASP A 186 11.27 0.41 -9.69
N GLU A 187 11.11 1.73 -9.65
CA GLU A 187 10.38 2.40 -8.57
C GLU A 187 8.92 1.94 -8.51
N ALA A 188 8.24 1.89 -9.66
CA ALA A 188 6.87 1.41 -9.75
C ALA A 188 6.74 -0.05 -9.28
N LEU A 189 7.66 -0.91 -9.71
CA LEU A 189 7.67 -2.32 -9.36
C LEU A 189 8.00 -2.56 -7.87
N LEU A 190 8.99 -1.84 -7.33
CA LEU A 190 9.32 -1.89 -5.90
C LEU A 190 8.11 -1.51 -5.05
N HIS A 191 7.40 -0.42 -5.41
CA HIS A 191 6.22 0.01 -4.67
C HIS A 191 5.14 -1.08 -4.64
N GLY A 192 4.78 -1.65 -5.79
CA GLY A 192 3.79 -2.73 -5.85
C GLY A 192 4.21 -4.00 -5.10
N LEU A 193 5.49 -4.36 -5.12
CA LEU A 193 6.03 -5.52 -4.37
C LEU A 193 6.00 -5.29 -2.85
N PHE A 194 6.40 -4.10 -2.38
CA PHE A 194 6.33 -3.77 -0.96
C PHE A 194 4.89 -3.79 -0.44
N GLU A 195 3.95 -3.19 -1.18
CA GLU A 195 2.52 -3.23 -0.80
C GLU A 195 1.99 -4.66 -0.76
N THR A 196 2.37 -5.49 -1.73
CA THR A 196 1.96 -6.90 -1.76
C THR A 196 2.46 -7.66 -0.52
N LEU A 197 3.73 -7.49 -0.16
CA LEU A 197 4.33 -8.10 1.03
C LEU A 197 3.69 -7.60 2.33
N GLU A 198 3.39 -6.31 2.39
CA GLU A 198 2.63 -5.70 3.49
C GLU A 198 1.27 -6.38 3.66
N ARG A 199 0.48 -6.48 2.59
CA ARG A 199 -0.85 -7.11 2.62
C ARG A 199 -0.79 -8.57 3.05
N PHE A 200 0.25 -9.29 2.61
CA PHE A 200 0.48 -10.67 3.02
C PHE A 200 0.73 -10.79 4.53
N SER A 201 1.58 -9.92 5.07
CA SER A 201 1.90 -9.87 6.49
C SER A 201 0.69 -9.43 7.33
N THR A 202 -0.05 -8.41 6.91
CA THR A 202 -1.23 -7.92 7.63
C THR A 202 -2.36 -8.95 7.62
N ALA A 203 -2.53 -9.71 6.53
CA ALA A 203 -3.48 -10.82 6.50
C ALA A 203 -3.14 -11.88 7.57
N LYS A 204 -1.87 -12.29 7.69
CA LYS A 204 -1.41 -13.17 8.78
C LYS A 204 -1.66 -12.56 10.17
N ALA A 205 -1.44 -11.25 10.32
CA ALA A 205 -1.68 -10.54 11.57
C ALA A 205 -3.16 -10.61 12.00
N THR A 206 -4.10 -10.39 11.09
CA THR A 206 -5.55 -10.45 11.39
C THR A 206 -6.04 -11.83 11.81
N GLN A 207 -5.35 -12.89 11.39
CA GLN A 207 -5.65 -14.27 11.77
C GLN A 207 -4.95 -14.70 13.08
N THR A 208 -4.10 -13.85 13.64
CA THR A 208 -3.31 -14.17 14.84
C THR A 208 -4.07 -13.81 16.12
N HIS A 209 -4.45 -14.81 16.90
CA HIS A 209 -5.17 -14.59 18.16
C HIS A 209 -4.33 -13.81 19.20
N GLY A 210 -4.89 -12.71 19.70
CA GLY A 210 -4.23 -11.81 20.65
C GLY A 210 -3.09 -11.01 20.03
N PHE A 211 -3.11 -10.77 18.71
CA PHE A 211 -2.08 -10.02 17.99
C PHE A 211 -1.69 -8.73 18.71
N PHE A 212 -2.65 -7.83 18.96
CA PHE A 212 -2.37 -6.52 19.56
C PHE A 212 -1.77 -6.59 20.97
N GLU A 213 -2.07 -7.64 21.74
CA GLU A 213 -1.49 -7.85 23.07
C GLU A 213 -0.03 -8.31 23.02
N LYS A 214 0.32 -9.06 21.97
CA LYS A 214 1.60 -9.79 21.87
C LYS A 214 2.64 -9.09 20.99
N THR A 215 2.21 -8.26 20.04
CA THR A 215 3.09 -7.73 18.97
C THR A 215 3.42 -6.25 19.11
N ARG A 216 2.89 -5.60 20.15
CA ARG A 216 3.22 -4.20 20.44
C ARG A 216 4.69 -4.05 20.82
N PHE A 217 5.35 -3.03 20.27
CA PHE A 217 6.71 -2.66 20.64
C PHE A 217 6.79 -1.20 21.09
N ASP A 218 7.91 -0.83 21.72
CA ASP A 218 8.21 0.53 22.09
C ASP A 218 8.85 1.26 20.90
N PRO A 219 8.13 2.21 20.27
CA PRO A 219 8.59 2.87 19.05
C PRO A 219 9.82 3.74 19.29
N ASP A 220 10.03 4.26 20.50
CA ASP A 220 11.13 5.20 20.82
C ASP A 220 12.52 4.61 20.53
N GLN A 221 12.64 3.28 20.57
CA GLN A 221 13.87 2.53 20.30
C GLN A 221 14.24 2.51 18.81
N PHE A 222 13.29 2.78 17.92
CA PHE A 222 13.44 2.66 16.46
C PHE A 222 13.15 3.97 15.72
N MET A 223 12.83 5.05 16.44
CA MET A 223 12.53 6.34 15.83
C MET A 223 13.78 7.07 15.33
N ASP A 224 13.73 7.46 14.06
CA ASP A 224 14.56 8.50 13.46
C ASP A 224 14.02 9.92 13.75
N SER A 225 14.60 10.94 13.11
CA SER A 225 14.13 12.33 13.24
C SER A 225 12.70 12.55 12.71
N ASN A 226 12.29 11.84 11.66
CA ASN A 226 10.99 12.04 11.02
C ASN A 226 9.86 11.46 11.87
N SER A 227 9.98 10.19 12.23
CA SER A 227 9.06 9.49 13.14
C SER A 227 8.97 10.18 14.51
N ARG A 228 10.07 10.71 15.05
CA ARG A 228 10.06 11.49 16.31
C ARG A 228 9.27 12.78 16.19
N ARG A 229 9.41 13.50 15.07
CA ARG A 229 8.60 14.70 14.79
C ARG A 229 7.11 14.36 14.66
N LEU A 230 6.77 13.28 13.95
CA LEU A 230 5.38 12.81 13.83
C LEU A 230 4.79 12.42 15.18
N ALA A 231 5.52 11.64 15.99
CA ALA A 231 5.11 11.28 17.35
C ALA A 231 4.92 12.51 18.25
N GLY A 232 5.78 13.53 18.11
CA GLY A 232 5.62 14.82 18.77
C GLY A 232 4.30 15.50 18.39
N ASN A 233 4.02 15.65 17.09
CA ASN A 233 2.78 16.23 16.60
C ASN A 233 1.53 15.49 17.12
N LEU A 234 1.56 14.15 17.09
CA LEU A 234 0.47 13.31 17.62
C LEU A 234 0.26 13.56 19.12
N LYS A 235 1.34 13.58 19.89
CA LYS A 235 1.30 13.83 21.33
C LYS A 235 0.75 15.22 21.65
N ASP A 236 1.26 16.26 20.97
CA ASP A 236 0.83 17.65 21.17
C ASP A 236 -0.64 17.84 20.78
N ALA A 237 -1.11 17.11 19.78
CA ALA A 237 -2.51 17.06 19.42
C ALA A 237 -3.38 16.31 20.44
N GLY A 238 -2.82 15.50 21.34
CA GLY A 238 -3.60 14.64 22.25
C GLY A 238 -4.08 13.35 21.58
N ILE A 239 -3.32 12.82 20.63
CA ILE A 239 -3.53 11.52 19.99
C ILE A 239 -2.58 10.49 20.60
N LEU A 240 -3.15 9.40 21.09
CA LEU A 240 -2.42 8.19 21.45
C LEU A 240 -2.03 7.44 20.18
N PHE A 241 -0.86 6.83 20.18
CA PHE A 241 -0.52 5.85 19.15
C PHE A 241 0.09 4.58 19.75
N ALA A 242 -0.15 3.47 19.06
CA ALA A 242 0.52 2.20 19.31
C ALA A 242 1.05 1.64 17.99
N ALA A 243 2.23 1.02 18.04
CA ALA A 243 2.85 0.37 16.90
C ALA A 243 3.01 -1.13 17.18
N HIS A 244 2.66 -1.94 16.19
CA HIS A 244 2.68 -3.39 16.25
C HIS A 244 3.51 -3.94 15.09
N GLU A 245 4.36 -4.90 15.37
CA GLU A 245 5.09 -5.63 14.32
C GLU A 245 4.17 -6.73 13.79
N CYS A 246 3.78 -6.64 12.52
CA CYS A 246 3.12 -7.73 11.82
C CYS A 246 4.10 -8.89 11.61
N PRO A 247 3.63 -10.13 11.40
CA PRO A 247 4.51 -11.27 11.12
C PRO A 247 5.49 -10.94 9.98
N ALA A 248 6.78 -10.88 10.30
CA ALA A 248 7.80 -10.47 9.35
C ALA A 248 7.80 -11.39 8.13
N VAL A 249 7.88 -10.81 6.94
CA VAL A 249 8.04 -11.57 5.69
C VAL A 249 9.51 -11.53 5.33
N GLN A 250 10.20 -12.65 5.55
CA GLN A 250 11.63 -12.83 5.22
C GLN A 250 12.55 -11.72 5.74
N GLY A 251 12.27 -11.23 6.96
CA GLY A 251 13.08 -10.24 7.64
C GLY A 251 12.79 -8.78 7.27
N LEU A 252 11.75 -8.49 6.47
CA LEU A 252 11.28 -7.13 6.24
C LEU A 252 10.35 -6.67 7.37
N PRO A 253 10.57 -5.46 7.92
CA PRO A 253 9.67 -4.88 8.90
C PRO A 253 8.34 -4.50 8.25
N VAL A 254 7.27 -5.04 8.81
CA VAL A 254 5.90 -4.64 8.51
C VAL A 254 5.25 -4.10 9.78
N ILE A 255 4.87 -2.83 9.75
CA ILE A 255 4.37 -2.11 10.93
C ILE A 255 2.90 -1.79 10.75
N TRP A 256 2.11 -2.06 11.79
CA TRP A 256 0.73 -1.60 11.94
C TRP A 256 0.71 -0.53 13.03
N ALA A 257 0.48 0.71 12.63
CA ALA A 257 0.29 1.85 13.52
C ALA A 257 -1.21 2.11 13.74
N ARG A 258 -1.59 2.37 14.99
CA ARG A 258 -2.97 2.67 15.39
C ARG A 258 -3.01 4.00 16.12
N LEU A 259 -3.94 4.88 15.75
CA LEU A 259 -4.14 6.19 16.36
C LEU A 259 -5.51 6.26 17.04
N LEU A 260 -5.55 6.80 18.26
CA LEU A 260 -6.80 7.02 18.98
C LEU A 260 -6.72 8.31 19.80
N ASP A 261 -7.81 9.06 19.84
CA ASP A 261 -7.90 10.25 20.69
C ASP A 261 -7.74 9.90 22.17
N ALA A 262 -6.83 10.58 22.88
CA ALA A 262 -6.63 10.39 24.32
C ALA A 262 -7.87 10.80 25.13
N SER A 263 -8.59 11.81 24.65
CA SER A 263 -9.85 12.29 25.19
C SER A 263 -10.77 12.75 24.05
N ALA A 264 -12.07 12.84 24.33
CA ALA A 264 -13.03 13.29 23.33
C ALA A 264 -12.77 14.74 22.88
N SER A 265 -12.96 15.00 21.59
CA SER A 265 -12.81 16.29 20.93
C SER A 265 -13.78 16.37 19.73
N PRO A 266 -14.03 17.57 19.15
CA PRO A 266 -14.94 17.72 18.01
C PRO A 266 -14.55 16.90 16.77
N THR A 267 -13.26 16.59 16.59
CA THR A 267 -12.74 15.77 15.47
C THR A 267 -12.39 14.35 15.89
N SER A 268 -12.83 13.91 17.08
CA SER A 268 -12.52 12.57 17.56
C SER A 268 -13.22 11.50 16.75
N LEU A 269 -12.47 10.43 16.47
CA LEU A 269 -13.01 9.26 15.81
C LEU A 269 -13.52 8.26 16.85
N PRO A 270 -14.63 7.57 16.58
CA PRO A 270 -15.16 6.55 17.49
C PRO A 270 -14.45 5.19 17.36
N PHE A 271 -13.25 5.15 16.75
CA PHE A 271 -12.45 3.95 16.51
C PHE A 271 -10.98 4.34 16.29
N CYS A 272 -10.10 3.34 16.26
CA CYS A 272 -8.68 3.55 15.94
C CYS A 272 -8.50 3.81 14.44
N ALA A 273 -7.85 4.90 14.07
CA ALA A 273 -7.37 5.08 12.71
C ALA A 273 -6.09 4.25 12.52
N ASP A 274 -6.14 3.29 11.61
CA ASP A 274 -5.06 2.35 11.37
C ASP A 274 -4.25 2.76 10.12
N GLY A 275 -2.96 2.43 10.12
CA GLY A 275 -2.06 2.57 8.98
C GLY A 275 -1.02 1.47 8.97
N PHE A 276 -0.57 1.10 7.78
CA PHE A 276 0.29 -0.05 7.54
C PHE A 276 1.49 0.36 6.70
N ALA A 277 2.63 -0.32 6.88
CA ALA A 277 3.79 -0.11 6.01
C ALA A 277 4.75 -1.29 6.04
N CYS A 278 5.19 -1.73 4.86
CA CYS A 278 6.39 -2.55 4.67
C CYS A 278 7.52 -1.72 4.06
N ARG A 279 8.69 -1.63 4.70
CA ARG A 279 9.88 -0.89 4.21
C ARG A 279 11.18 -1.65 4.52
N GLU A 280 12.31 -1.14 4.04
CA GLU A 280 13.63 -1.74 4.28
C GLU A 280 14.10 -1.61 5.75
N THR A 281 13.64 -0.58 6.46
CA THR A 281 13.99 -0.32 7.86
C THR A 281 12.75 -0.14 8.72
N VAL A 282 12.88 -0.45 10.01
CA VAL A 282 11.79 -0.25 10.99
C VAL A 282 11.41 1.23 11.09
N ALA A 283 12.38 2.14 11.05
CA ALA A 283 12.13 3.58 11.16
C ALA A 283 11.30 4.10 9.98
N ASP A 284 11.64 3.66 8.75
CA ASP A 284 10.90 4.03 7.54
C ASP A 284 9.49 3.42 7.55
N ALA A 285 9.36 2.16 7.96
CA ALA A 285 8.06 1.50 8.08
C ALA A 285 7.19 2.17 9.14
N LEU A 286 7.75 2.51 10.31
CA LEU A 286 7.04 3.24 11.36
C LEU A 286 6.57 4.62 10.87
N THR A 287 7.44 5.37 10.20
CA THR A 287 7.11 6.68 9.64
C THR A 287 5.97 6.56 8.63
N ALA A 288 6.06 5.63 7.68
CA ALA A 288 5.05 5.42 6.66
C ALA A 288 3.70 4.96 7.26
N ALA A 289 3.71 4.02 8.22
CA ALA A 289 2.50 3.53 8.88
C ALA A 289 1.82 4.65 9.70
N LEU A 290 2.58 5.50 10.38
CA LEU A 290 2.02 6.66 11.10
C LEU A 290 1.42 7.69 10.14
N LEU A 291 2.09 7.99 9.03
CA LEU A 291 1.56 8.89 8.00
C LEU A 291 0.26 8.34 7.40
N GLU A 292 0.18 7.04 7.14
CA GLU A 292 -1.03 6.38 6.65
C GLU A 292 -2.15 6.41 7.69
N ALA A 293 -1.84 6.17 8.97
CA ALA A 293 -2.85 6.24 10.02
C ALA A 293 -3.41 7.67 10.19
N VAL A 294 -2.56 8.70 10.03
CA VAL A 294 -3.02 10.10 9.97
C VAL A 294 -3.88 10.35 8.73
N GLN A 295 -3.49 9.83 7.56
CA GLN A 295 -4.31 9.91 6.35
C GLN A 295 -5.70 9.32 6.62
N THR A 296 -5.78 8.08 7.11
CA THR A 296 -7.03 7.38 7.45
C THR A 296 -7.91 8.25 8.35
N ARG A 297 -7.32 8.89 9.36
CA ARG A 297 -8.03 9.78 10.26
C ARG A 297 -8.62 11.00 9.52
N VAL A 298 -7.80 11.69 8.72
CA VAL A 298 -8.22 12.85 7.94
C VAL A 298 -9.24 12.45 6.86
N SER A 299 -9.17 11.24 6.30
CA SER A 299 -10.15 10.68 5.35
C SER A 299 -11.56 10.70 5.93
N VAL A 300 -11.70 10.22 7.16
CA VAL A 300 -12.97 10.15 7.86
C VAL A 300 -13.44 11.55 8.25
N ILE A 301 -12.57 12.39 8.79
CA ILE A 301 -12.95 13.76 9.17
C ILE A 301 -13.41 14.57 7.94
N ALA A 302 -12.74 14.39 6.79
CA ALA A 302 -13.09 15.08 5.56
C ALA A 302 -14.44 14.64 4.98
N GLY A 303 -14.88 13.41 5.25
CA GLY A 303 -16.16 12.88 4.75
C GLY A 303 -16.28 12.87 3.22
N GLY A 304 -15.15 12.82 2.51
CA GLY A 304 -15.09 13.02 1.06
C GLY A 304 -15.07 11.74 0.22
N ARG A 305 -14.95 10.56 0.85
CA ARG A 305 -14.91 9.27 0.14
C ARG A 305 -16.25 8.55 0.20
N GLU A 306 -16.63 7.94 -0.92
CA GLU A 306 -17.89 7.21 -1.07
C GLU A 306 -17.92 5.88 -0.30
N ASP A 307 -16.76 5.28 -0.05
CA ASP A 307 -16.64 4.01 0.69
C ASP A 307 -16.62 4.19 2.22
N ILE A 308 -16.47 5.42 2.72
CA ILE A 308 -16.64 5.74 4.14
C ILE A 308 -18.13 6.00 4.42
N THR A 309 -18.85 4.92 4.73
CA THR A 309 -20.30 4.94 4.94
C THR A 309 -20.70 5.30 6.38
N TRP A 310 -22.00 5.28 6.67
CA TRP A 310 -22.56 5.55 8.01
C TRP A 310 -21.99 4.68 9.13
N GLN A 311 -21.37 3.54 8.83
CA GLN A 311 -20.73 2.67 9.82
C GLN A 311 -19.55 3.37 10.52
N TYR A 312 -18.89 4.31 9.84
CA TYR A 312 -17.82 5.13 10.40
C TYR A 312 -18.34 6.34 11.20
N TYR A 313 -19.65 6.62 11.14
CA TYR A 313 -20.28 7.73 11.86
C TYR A 313 -21.44 7.25 12.76
N PRO A 314 -21.18 6.33 13.71
CA PRO A 314 -22.20 5.81 14.59
C PRO A 314 -22.81 6.93 15.45
N ARG A 315 -24.14 7.00 15.52
CA ARG A 315 -24.84 7.95 16.41
C ARG A 315 -24.52 7.74 17.89
N ARG A 316 -24.19 6.50 18.26
CA ARG A 316 -23.77 6.09 19.60
C ARG A 316 -22.51 5.24 19.44
N PRO A 317 -21.33 5.81 19.64
CA PRO A 317 -20.08 5.06 19.69
C PRO A 317 -20.10 3.99 20.77
N ASP A 318 -19.31 2.94 20.58
CA ASP A 318 -19.04 1.94 21.61
C ASP A 318 -17.99 2.49 22.59
N GLU A 319 -18.47 3.18 23.63
CA GLU A 319 -17.60 3.82 24.63
C GLU A 319 -16.76 2.81 25.41
N ASP A 320 -17.27 1.59 25.62
CA ASP A 320 -16.54 0.53 26.32
C ASP A 320 -15.37 0.03 25.47
N LEU A 321 -15.57 -0.17 24.17
CA LEU A 321 -14.51 -0.52 23.23
C LEU A 321 -13.47 0.60 23.13
N ILE A 322 -13.88 1.85 23.02
CA ILE A 322 -12.96 3.00 22.96
C ILE A 322 -12.13 3.08 24.25
N ALA A 323 -12.76 2.95 25.41
CA ALA A 323 -12.07 2.95 26.70
C ALA A 323 -11.09 1.78 26.82
N PHE A 324 -11.49 0.59 26.34
CA PHE A 324 -10.63 -0.58 26.27
C PHE A 324 -9.39 -0.32 25.41
N GLU A 325 -9.55 0.20 24.19
CA GLU A 325 -8.43 0.49 23.29
C GLU A 325 -7.50 1.57 23.86
N ARG A 326 -8.04 2.65 24.46
CA ARG A 326 -7.23 3.65 25.19
C ARG A 326 -6.41 2.99 26.29
N ALA A 327 -7.03 2.12 27.09
CA ALA A 327 -6.34 1.41 28.16
C ALA A 327 -5.25 0.49 27.61
N GLN A 328 -5.48 -0.20 26.49
CA GLN A 328 -4.46 -1.01 25.82
C GLN A 328 -3.29 -0.14 25.34
N MET A 329 -3.56 1.01 24.73
CA MET A 329 -2.52 1.96 24.27
C MET A 329 -1.70 2.56 25.42
N HIS A 330 -2.25 2.65 26.63
CA HIS A 330 -1.48 3.10 27.81
C HIS A 330 -0.60 2.02 28.45
N ARG A 331 -0.84 0.73 28.17
CA ARG A 331 0.01 -0.34 28.71
C ARG A 331 1.44 -0.20 28.20
N LYS A 332 2.41 -0.54 29.05
CA LYS A 332 3.81 -0.63 28.59
C LYS A 332 3.92 -1.78 27.57
N PRO A 333 4.58 -1.55 26.42
CA PRO A 333 4.91 -2.63 25.51
C PRO A 333 5.66 -3.76 26.23
N ALA A 334 5.36 -5.01 25.88
CA ALA A 334 6.15 -6.12 26.40
C ALA A 334 7.59 -6.01 25.88
N GLY A 335 8.57 -6.33 26.73
CA GLY A 335 9.97 -6.43 26.29
C GLY A 335 10.10 -7.58 25.29
N ARG A 336 10.33 -7.26 24.02
CA ARG A 336 10.46 -8.24 22.93
C ARG A 336 11.93 -8.29 22.44
N PRO A 337 12.41 -9.43 21.90
CA PRO A 337 13.64 -9.47 21.10
C PRO A 337 13.63 -8.41 19.97
N PRO A 338 14.82 -8.06 19.44
CA PRO A 338 14.95 -7.03 18.41
C PRO A 338 14.07 -7.35 17.20
N LEU A 339 13.41 -6.31 16.69
CA LEU A 339 12.62 -6.37 15.46
C LEU A 339 13.47 -6.91 14.31
N SER A 340 12.81 -7.58 13.38
CA SER A 340 13.45 -8.03 12.15
C SER A 340 14.05 -6.86 11.35
N GLY A 341 15.27 -7.03 10.82
CA GLY A 341 15.81 -6.23 9.73
C GLY A 341 17.09 -5.47 10.03
N ALA A 342 18.23 -6.05 9.65
CA ALA A 342 19.36 -5.22 9.24
C ALA A 342 18.94 -4.42 7.98
N PRO A 343 19.44 -3.20 7.76
CA PRO A 343 19.18 -2.46 6.53
C PRO A 343 19.59 -3.31 5.34
N LEU A 344 18.62 -3.67 4.51
CA LEU A 344 18.86 -4.43 3.30
C LEU A 344 18.23 -3.65 2.15
N SER A 345 19.09 -3.00 1.38
CA SER A 345 18.72 -2.51 0.05
C SER A 345 18.19 -3.71 -0.75
N LYS A 346 16.91 -3.66 -1.14
CA LYS A 346 16.27 -4.75 -1.90
C LYS A 346 16.06 -4.33 -3.34
N THR A 347 16.37 -5.24 -4.26
CA THR A 347 15.98 -5.13 -5.66
C THR A 347 14.57 -5.69 -5.84
N PRO A 348 13.84 -5.36 -6.94
CA PRO A 348 12.59 -6.03 -7.27
C PRO A 348 12.69 -7.57 -7.22
N SER A 349 13.80 -8.12 -7.72
CA SER A 349 14.04 -9.56 -7.71
C SER A 349 14.19 -10.14 -6.30
N ASP A 350 14.71 -9.38 -5.33
CA ASP A 350 14.79 -9.84 -3.95
C ASP A 350 13.42 -9.93 -3.30
N LEU A 351 12.56 -8.92 -3.50
CA LEU A 351 11.19 -8.92 -2.99
C LEU A 351 10.34 -10.01 -3.65
N ALA A 352 10.49 -10.22 -4.96
CA ALA A 352 9.81 -11.29 -5.68
C ALA A 352 10.25 -12.68 -5.18
N ARG A 353 11.51 -12.85 -4.78
CA ARG A 353 11.98 -14.11 -4.16
C ARG A 353 11.34 -14.33 -2.78
N MET A 354 11.14 -13.28 -2.00
CA MET A 354 10.44 -13.39 -0.71
C MET A 354 8.98 -13.82 -0.89
N LEU A 355 8.28 -13.28 -1.89
CA LEU A 355 6.94 -13.75 -2.26
C LEU A 355 6.95 -15.23 -2.70
N LYS A 356 7.97 -15.64 -3.46
CA LYS A 356 8.14 -17.03 -3.88
C LYS A 356 8.31 -17.99 -2.71
N GLU A 357 9.05 -17.59 -1.69
CA GLU A 357 9.22 -18.36 -0.44
C GLU A 357 7.92 -18.47 0.36
N GLU A 358 7.00 -17.52 0.17
CA GLU A 358 5.62 -17.57 0.70
C GLU A 358 4.64 -18.30 -0.24
N GLY A 359 5.17 -19.03 -1.23
CA GLY A 359 4.40 -19.82 -2.18
C GLY A 359 3.67 -18.99 -3.23
N GLN A 360 4.11 -17.75 -3.48
CA GLN A 360 3.47 -16.82 -4.42
C GLN A 360 4.44 -16.39 -5.53
N GLN A 361 4.04 -16.57 -6.77
CA GLN A 361 4.70 -16.00 -7.93
C GLN A 361 4.28 -14.53 -8.09
N ALA A 362 5.25 -13.62 -8.22
CA ALA A 362 4.98 -12.22 -8.51
C ALA A 362 4.99 -11.96 -10.03
N VAL A 363 3.87 -11.51 -10.57
CA VAL A 363 3.70 -11.17 -11.99
C VAL A 363 3.48 -9.67 -12.13
N ALA A 364 4.36 -8.99 -12.87
CA ALA A 364 4.22 -7.57 -13.17
C ALA A 364 3.42 -7.35 -14.46
N VAL A 365 2.40 -6.50 -14.40
CA VAL A 365 1.56 -6.08 -15.51
C VAL A 365 1.73 -4.57 -15.71
N PRO A 366 2.50 -4.13 -16.72
CA PRO A 366 2.63 -2.71 -17.03
C PRO A 366 1.29 -2.12 -17.47
N LEU A 367 0.88 -1.01 -16.86
CA LEU A 367 -0.42 -0.38 -17.13
C LEU A 367 -0.28 0.93 -17.89
N MET A 368 0.72 1.74 -17.55
CA MET A 368 0.93 3.03 -18.17
C MET A 368 2.40 3.42 -18.16
N THR A 369 2.82 4.09 -19.23
CA THR A 369 4.08 4.81 -19.30
C THR A 369 3.82 6.16 -19.95
N ASN A 370 4.33 7.22 -19.33
CA ASN A 370 4.39 8.55 -19.91
C ASN A 370 5.85 9.03 -19.82
N SER A 371 6.39 9.59 -20.90
CA SER A 371 7.76 10.09 -20.94
C SER A 371 7.88 11.59 -20.71
N GLU A 372 6.80 12.35 -20.96
CA GLU A 372 6.73 13.80 -20.70
C GLU A 372 6.71 14.06 -19.19
N ILE A 373 5.95 13.23 -18.48
CA ILE A 373 5.99 13.10 -17.03
C ILE A 373 6.61 11.74 -16.81
N PRO A 374 7.88 11.61 -16.38
CA PRO A 374 8.52 10.31 -16.17
C PRO A 374 7.70 9.53 -15.16
N LEU A 375 6.77 8.71 -15.66
CA LEU A 375 5.68 8.09 -14.90
C LEU A 375 5.49 6.70 -15.46
N PHE A 376 5.74 5.73 -14.60
CA PHE A 376 5.52 4.32 -14.84
C PHE A 376 4.50 3.84 -13.83
N ILE A 377 3.50 3.11 -14.30
CA ILE A 377 2.53 2.44 -13.44
C ILE A 377 2.49 0.98 -13.80
N THR A 378 2.68 0.14 -12.79
CA THR A 378 2.63 -1.31 -12.91
C THR A 378 1.70 -1.88 -11.86
N ARG A 379 1.15 -3.05 -12.15
CA ARG A 379 0.39 -3.86 -11.21
C ARG A 379 1.15 -5.15 -10.96
N VAL A 380 1.47 -5.42 -9.70
CA VAL A 380 1.98 -6.71 -9.25
C VAL A 380 0.79 -7.58 -8.85
N VAL A 381 0.65 -8.72 -9.51
CA VAL A 381 -0.33 -9.75 -9.17
C VAL A 381 0.40 -10.97 -8.62
N THR A 382 0.00 -11.43 -7.43
CA THR A 382 0.52 -12.66 -6.85
C THR A 382 -0.31 -13.84 -7.32
N LEU A 383 0.32 -14.86 -7.88
CA LEU A 383 -0.32 -16.11 -8.26
C LEU A 383 0.22 -17.24 -7.37
N GLY A 384 -0.63 -18.20 -6.99
CA GLY A 384 -0.18 -19.38 -6.26
C GLY A 384 0.82 -20.18 -7.09
N ILE A 385 1.81 -20.77 -6.43
CA ILE A 385 2.77 -21.68 -7.07
C ILE A 385 2.27 -23.10 -6.86
N PRO A 386 1.98 -23.86 -7.94
CA PRO A 386 1.55 -25.23 -7.80
C PRO A 386 2.59 -26.09 -7.09
N ASN A 387 2.18 -26.85 -6.09
CA ASN A 387 3.05 -27.85 -5.48
C ASN A 387 3.44 -28.88 -6.55
N ALA A 388 4.74 -29.09 -6.74
CA ALA A 388 5.24 -30.12 -7.66
C ALA A 388 4.88 -31.55 -7.21
N GLU A 389 4.37 -31.71 -5.99
CA GLU A 389 3.92 -32.98 -5.41
C GLU A 389 2.39 -33.04 -5.37
N GLY A 390 1.77 -33.04 -6.54
CA GLY A 390 0.41 -33.51 -6.72
C GLY A 390 0.43 -35.01 -7.06
N ASN A 391 0.27 -35.87 -6.05
CA ASN A 391 -0.12 -37.27 -6.22
C ASN A 391 -1.15 -37.66 -5.16
#